data_AF-A0A932J2F9-F1
#
_entry.id   AF-A0A932J2F9-F1
#
_cell.length_a   1.000
_cell.length_b   1.000
_cell.length_c   1.000
_cell.angle_alpha   90.00
_cell.angle_beta   90.00
_cell.angle_gamma   90.00
#
_symmetry.space_group_name_H-M   'P 1'
#
loop_
_entity.id
_entity.type
_entity.pdbx_description
1 polymer ?
#
loop_
_entity_poly.entity_id
_entity_poly.type
_entity_poly.pdbx_seq_one_letter_code
_entity_poly.pdbx_strand_id
1 'polypeptide(L)'
;MRRRLPCWHAGVVALVLAAGCTSITGGDPAADRSEAPVYRSSVTASVAESAATSSAQESKRQASLTTAAIHTACETLSTTSADSVDAVNKYVDAINGQGPDDPLAAAIEATVKLDDSADRVAADSGGALPQDIADGLKAWSDAARGAGSAIADRLPPDQFNIAIRQLNDARSNALNLCDASY
;
A
#
# COMPACT_ATOMS: atom_id res chain seq x y z
N MET A 1 7.69 53.59 -36.19
CA MET A 1 6.76 53.16 -35.12
C MET A 1 7.29 51.87 -34.50
N ARG A 2 7.18 51.76 -33.17
CA ARG A 2 7.73 50.70 -32.30
C ARG A 2 6.95 49.38 -32.38
N ARG A 3 7.64 48.28 -32.04
CA ARG A 3 7.31 47.16 -31.09
C ARG A 3 7.70 45.80 -31.68
N ARG A 4 8.13 44.75 -30.97
CA ARG A 4 8.63 44.43 -29.62
C ARG A 4 9.11 42.95 -29.70
N LEU A 5 10.17 42.56 -28.98
CA LEU A 5 10.67 41.18 -28.77
C LEU A 5 9.67 40.32 -27.94
N PRO A 6 9.77 38.98 -27.98
CA PRO A 6 10.41 38.22 -26.87
C PRO A 6 11.25 37.00 -27.35
N CYS A 7 12.49 36.81 -26.89
CA CYS A 7 12.89 36.06 -25.67
C CYS A 7 12.45 34.59 -25.63
N TRP A 8 13.34 33.67 -26.03
CA TRP A 8 13.44 32.33 -25.43
C TRP A 8 14.85 32.16 -24.87
N HIS A 9 14.93 31.98 -23.55
CA HIS A 9 16.16 31.77 -22.80
C HIS A 9 16.52 30.28 -22.85
N ALA A 10 17.63 29.93 -23.50
CA ALA A 10 18.29 28.65 -23.24
C ALA A 10 19.41 28.92 -22.23
N GLY A 11 19.22 28.46 -21.00
CA GLY A 11 20.22 28.56 -19.93
C GLY A 11 21.47 27.76 -20.28
N VAL A 12 22.62 28.43 -20.27
CA VAL A 12 23.94 27.83 -20.42
C VAL A 12 24.38 27.29 -19.07
N VAL A 13 24.57 25.98 -18.95
CA VAL A 13 25.32 25.38 -17.83
C VAL A 13 26.79 25.63 -18.10
N ALA A 14 27.41 26.50 -17.30
CA ALA A 14 28.83 26.79 -17.35
C ALA A 14 29.63 25.59 -16.81
N LEU A 15 30.30 24.88 -17.71
CA LEU A 15 31.27 23.86 -17.35
C LEU A 15 32.58 24.57 -16.98
N VAL A 16 33.02 24.42 -15.72
CA VAL A 16 34.26 25.01 -15.20
C VAL A 16 35.44 24.39 -15.94
N LEU A 17 36.03 25.14 -16.86
CA LEU A 17 37.30 24.78 -17.50
C LEU A 17 38.45 25.15 -16.55
N ALA A 18 38.97 24.15 -15.85
CA ALA A 18 40.27 24.26 -15.20
C ALA A 18 41.33 24.43 -16.29
N ALA A 19 41.80 25.66 -16.48
CA ALA A 19 42.92 25.98 -17.36
C ALA A 19 44.23 25.48 -16.72
N GLY A 20 44.50 24.19 -16.87
CA GLY A 20 45.84 23.63 -16.72
C GLY A 20 46.60 23.82 -18.02
N CYS A 21 47.77 24.47 -17.97
CA CYS A 21 48.72 24.51 -19.08
C CYS A 21 49.21 23.09 -19.39
N THR A 22 48.51 22.39 -20.28
CA THR A 22 49.01 21.16 -20.90
C THR A 22 49.47 21.52 -22.29
N SER A 23 50.76 21.39 -22.55
CA SER A 23 51.31 21.51 -23.90
C SER A 23 50.74 20.36 -24.73
N ILE A 24 49.93 20.67 -25.74
CA ILE A 24 49.51 19.71 -26.76
C ILE A 24 50.75 19.36 -27.58
N THR A 25 51.39 18.24 -27.27
CA THR A 25 52.30 17.60 -28.23
C THR A 25 51.47 17.20 -29.44
N GLY A 26 51.93 17.55 -30.64
CA GLY A 26 51.29 17.16 -31.89
C GLY A 26 51.37 15.65 -32.10
N GLY A 27 50.44 14.91 -31.49
CA GLY A 27 50.16 13.51 -31.78
C GLY A 27 48.80 13.44 -32.46
N ASP A 28 48.70 12.65 -33.54
CA ASP A 28 47.43 12.32 -34.18
C ASP A 28 46.56 11.58 -33.14
N PRO A 29 45.41 12.13 -32.67
CA PRO A 29 44.56 11.44 -31.71
C PRO A 29 43.81 10.30 -32.43
N ALA A 30 44.54 9.27 -32.83
CA ALA A 30 43.98 8.02 -33.28
C ALA A 30 43.76 7.14 -32.04
N ALA A 31 42.50 6.84 -31.72
CA ALA A 31 42.19 5.78 -30.76
C ALA A 31 42.92 4.50 -31.20
N ASP A 32 43.61 3.83 -30.27
CA ASP A 32 44.30 2.59 -30.58
C ASP A 32 43.27 1.58 -31.09
N ARG A 33 43.32 1.29 -32.40
CA ARG A 33 42.35 0.40 -33.04
C ARG A 33 42.42 -1.02 -32.47
N SER A 34 43.54 -1.39 -31.84
CA SER A 34 43.70 -2.67 -31.17
C SER A 34 42.93 -2.76 -29.84
N GLU A 35 42.71 -1.64 -29.14
CA GLU A 35 42.00 -1.59 -27.85
C GLU A 35 40.48 -1.37 -28.00
N ALA A 36 40.03 -0.82 -29.13
CA ALA A 36 38.61 -0.53 -29.38
C ALA A 36 37.66 -1.75 -29.18
N PRO A 37 38.01 -2.99 -29.58
CA PRO A 37 37.17 -4.17 -29.31
C PRO A 37 37.10 -4.50 -27.82
N VAL A 38 38.22 -4.39 -27.10
CA VAL A 38 38.31 -4.65 -25.65
C VAL A 38 37.45 -3.64 -24.89
N TYR A 39 37.55 -2.35 -25.22
CA TYR A 39 36.71 -1.30 -24.64
C TYR A 39 35.22 -1.53 -24.91
N ARG A 40 34.82 -1.85 -26.14
CA ARG A 40 33.40 -2.14 -26.44
C ARG A 40 32.91 -3.33 -25.62
N SER A 41 33.72 -4.39 -25.49
CA SER A 41 33.36 -5.56 -24.69
C SER A 41 33.18 -5.24 -23.21
N SER A 42 34.05 -4.39 -22.64
CA SER A 42 33.97 -4.01 -21.23
C SER A 42 32.78 -3.08 -20.96
N VAL A 43 32.47 -2.16 -21.87
CA VAL A 43 31.23 -1.35 -21.79
C VAL A 43 30.00 -2.24 -21.90
N THR A 44 29.93 -3.16 -22.87
CA THR A 44 28.79 -4.09 -23.03
C THR A 44 28.61 -4.98 -21.79
N ALA A 45 29.70 -5.49 -21.21
CA ALA A 45 29.65 -6.24 -19.96
C ALA A 45 29.13 -5.36 -18.81
N SER A 46 29.65 -4.13 -18.68
CA SER A 46 29.25 -3.21 -17.60
C SER A 46 27.77 -2.84 -17.67
N VAL A 47 27.22 -2.61 -18.86
CA VAL A 47 25.78 -2.32 -19.02
C VAL A 47 24.92 -3.55 -18.75
N ALA A 48 25.37 -4.76 -19.13
CA ALA A 48 24.66 -5.99 -18.82
C ALA A 48 24.62 -6.26 -17.31
N GLU A 49 25.75 -6.13 -16.62
CA GLU A 49 25.84 -6.26 -15.16
C GLU A 49 25.03 -5.17 -14.44
N SER A 50 25.06 -3.94 -14.94
CA SER A 50 24.26 -2.83 -14.40
C SER A 50 22.77 -3.12 -14.56
N ALA A 51 22.32 -3.58 -15.73
CA ALA A 51 20.92 -3.95 -15.96
C ALA A 51 20.47 -5.12 -15.08
N ALA A 52 21.32 -6.14 -14.91
CA ALA A 52 21.04 -7.28 -14.03
C ALA A 52 20.96 -6.85 -12.56
N THR A 53 21.87 -5.99 -12.12
CA THR A 53 21.87 -5.47 -10.74
C THR A 53 20.65 -4.58 -10.50
N SER A 54 20.35 -3.65 -11.41
CA SER A 54 19.18 -2.76 -11.30
C SER A 54 17.87 -3.54 -11.26
N SER A 55 17.70 -4.54 -12.13
CA SER A 55 16.50 -5.38 -12.11
C SER A 55 16.37 -6.16 -10.80
N ALA A 56 17.45 -6.76 -10.30
CA ALA A 56 17.43 -7.47 -9.03
C ALA A 56 17.11 -6.56 -7.82
N GLN A 57 17.64 -5.33 -7.80
CA GLN A 57 17.33 -4.36 -6.74
C GLN A 57 15.89 -3.87 -6.82
N GLU A 58 15.36 -3.63 -8.02
CA GLU A 58 13.96 -3.26 -8.20
C GLU A 58 13.02 -4.39 -7.78
N SER A 59 13.33 -5.64 -8.13
CA SER A 59 12.55 -6.79 -7.66
C SER A 59 12.53 -6.88 -6.13
N LYS A 60 13.68 -6.65 -5.46
CA LYS A 60 13.74 -6.60 -3.99
C LYS A 60 12.90 -5.45 -3.42
N ARG A 61 12.96 -4.27 -4.05
CA ARG A 61 12.16 -3.11 -3.64
C ARG A 61 10.66 -3.42 -3.75
N GLN A 62 10.22 -4.00 -4.86
CA GLN A 62 8.82 -4.39 -5.05
C GLN A 62 8.36 -5.44 -4.05
N ALA A 63 9.20 -6.44 -3.76
CA ALA A 63 8.91 -7.43 -2.72
C ALA A 63 8.76 -6.76 -1.34
N SER A 64 9.67 -5.84 -0.97
CA SER A 64 9.58 -5.11 0.30
C SER A 64 8.32 -4.24 0.42
N LEU A 65 7.90 -3.58 -0.66
CA LEU A 65 6.66 -2.79 -0.69
C LEU A 65 5.42 -3.68 -0.55
N THR A 66 5.44 -4.86 -1.17
CA THR A 66 4.37 -5.85 -1.04
C THR A 66 4.24 -6.33 0.40
N THR A 67 5.36 -6.71 1.04
CA THR A 67 5.37 -7.09 2.46
C THR A 67 4.87 -5.94 3.34
N ALA A 68 5.36 -4.71 3.14
CA ALA A 68 4.90 -3.56 3.92
C ALA A 68 3.38 -3.31 3.75
N ALA A 69 2.85 -3.46 2.54
CA ALA A 69 1.42 -3.32 2.26
C ALA A 69 0.59 -4.38 3.00
N ILE A 70 1.02 -5.64 2.97
CA ILE A 70 0.37 -6.74 3.69
C ILE A 70 0.32 -6.44 5.19
N HIS A 71 1.47 -6.12 5.80
CA HIS A 71 1.55 -5.82 7.23
C HIS A 71 0.67 -4.63 7.63
N THR A 72 0.62 -3.59 6.80
CA THR A 72 -0.22 -2.41 7.05
C THR A 72 -1.69 -2.80 7.08
N ALA A 73 -2.17 -3.49 6.04
CA ALA A 73 -3.57 -3.89 5.95
C ALA A 73 -3.98 -4.87 7.08
N CYS A 74 -3.09 -5.79 7.43
CA CYS A 74 -3.30 -6.75 8.50
C CYS A 74 -3.31 -6.13 9.90
N GLU A 75 -2.44 -5.15 10.16
CA GLU A 75 -2.45 -4.38 11.42
C GLU A 75 -3.73 -3.55 11.54
N THR A 76 -4.14 -2.89 10.45
CA THR A 76 -5.40 -2.14 10.38
C THR A 76 -6.60 -3.05 10.68
N LEU A 77 -6.66 -4.24 10.08
CA LEU A 77 -7.69 -5.25 10.38
C LEU A 77 -7.66 -5.64 11.87
N SER A 78 -6.49 -6.02 12.39
CA SER A 78 -6.32 -6.51 13.76
C SER A 78 -6.85 -5.49 14.77
N THR A 79 -6.40 -4.24 14.66
CA THR A 79 -6.79 -3.16 15.57
C THR A 79 -8.27 -2.79 15.43
N THR A 80 -8.74 -2.51 14.20
CA THR A 80 -10.09 -1.95 14.01
C THR A 80 -11.20 -2.99 14.15
N SER A 81 -10.90 -4.27 13.88
CA SER A 81 -11.86 -5.36 14.10
C SER A 81 -12.10 -5.64 15.58
N ALA A 82 -11.08 -5.47 16.44
CA ALA A 82 -11.24 -5.57 17.89
C ALA A 82 -12.16 -4.48 18.42
N ASP A 83 -11.90 -3.21 18.06
CA ASP A 83 -12.76 -2.07 18.37
C ASP A 83 -14.23 -2.29 17.94
N SER A 84 -14.42 -2.86 16.74
CA SER A 84 -15.75 -3.13 16.19
C SER A 84 -16.48 -4.21 16.99
N VAL A 85 -15.81 -5.31 17.33
CA VAL A 85 -16.38 -6.39 18.14
C VAL A 85 -16.73 -5.91 19.53
N ASP A 86 -15.88 -5.08 20.15
CA ASP A 86 -16.18 -4.49 21.46
C ASP A 86 -17.43 -3.61 21.42
N ALA A 87 -17.59 -2.77 20.38
CA ALA A 87 -18.77 -1.95 20.22
C ALA A 87 -20.05 -2.79 19.98
N VAL A 88 -19.95 -3.87 19.19
CA VAL A 88 -21.05 -4.83 18.99
C VAL A 88 -21.43 -5.51 20.31
N ASN A 89 -20.45 -5.91 21.13
CA ASN A 89 -20.71 -6.53 22.43
C ASN A 89 -21.45 -5.57 23.38
N LYS A 90 -21.05 -4.29 23.44
CA LYS A 90 -21.80 -3.27 24.20
C LYS A 90 -23.25 -3.13 23.72
N TYR A 91 -23.47 -3.15 22.40
CA TYR A 91 -24.82 -3.13 21.84
C TYR A 91 -25.63 -4.36 22.26
N VAL A 92 -25.04 -5.55 22.18
CA VAL A 92 -25.67 -6.81 22.62
C VAL A 92 -26.01 -6.78 24.11
N ASP A 93 -25.11 -6.27 24.94
CA ASP A 93 -25.35 -6.08 26.37
C ASP A 93 -26.55 -5.15 26.59
N ALA A 94 -26.55 -3.96 25.97
CA ALA A 94 -27.60 -2.97 26.10
C ALA A 94 -28.99 -3.52 25.71
N ILE A 95 -29.12 -4.20 24.57
CA ILE A 95 -30.43 -4.77 24.14
C ILE A 95 -30.91 -5.93 25.04
N ASN A 96 -29.99 -6.58 25.76
CA ASN A 96 -30.32 -7.61 26.73
C ASN A 96 -30.58 -7.06 28.14
N GLY A 97 -30.53 -5.73 28.31
CA GLY A 97 -30.66 -5.08 29.62
C GLY A 97 -29.47 -5.38 30.55
N GLN A 98 -28.33 -5.73 29.98
CA GLN A 98 -27.06 -5.95 30.67
C GLN A 98 -26.18 -4.72 30.42
N GLY A 99 -25.57 -4.16 31.45
CA GLY A 99 -24.72 -2.97 31.31
C GLY A 99 -25.47 -1.62 31.36
N PRO A 100 -24.70 -0.50 31.33
CA PRO A 100 -25.23 0.83 31.60
C PRO A 100 -25.71 1.59 30.35
N ASP A 101 -25.39 1.09 29.16
CA ASP A 101 -25.53 1.84 27.91
C ASP A 101 -26.97 1.84 27.37
N ASP A 102 -27.37 2.95 26.76
CA ASP A 102 -28.65 3.04 26.05
C ASP A 102 -28.59 2.22 24.73
N PRO A 103 -29.58 1.34 24.46
CA PRO A 103 -29.56 0.49 23.27
C PRO A 103 -29.48 1.23 21.94
N LEU A 104 -30.06 2.42 21.83
CA LEU A 104 -30.00 3.23 20.60
C LEU A 104 -28.61 3.85 20.45
N ALA A 105 -28.04 4.40 21.52
CA ALA A 105 -26.69 4.95 21.50
C ALA A 105 -25.65 3.87 21.16
N ALA A 106 -25.75 2.69 21.78
CA ALA A 106 -24.86 1.58 21.52
C ALA A 106 -24.98 1.05 20.08
N ALA A 107 -26.19 1.02 19.51
CA ALA A 107 -26.41 0.66 18.11
C ALA A 107 -25.68 1.61 17.13
N ILE A 108 -25.75 2.92 17.42
CA ILE A 108 -25.07 3.94 16.61
C ILE A 108 -23.55 3.78 16.71
N GLU A 109 -23.01 3.60 17.91
CA GLU A 109 -21.57 3.37 18.13
C GLU A 109 -21.09 2.13 17.37
N ALA A 110 -21.80 1.00 17.50
CA ALA A 110 -21.45 -0.25 16.83
C ALA A 110 -21.46 -0.10 15.29
N THR A 111 -22.49 0.55 14.74
CA THR A 111 -22.60 0.78 13.29
C THR A 111 -21.42 1.64 12.79
N VAL A 112 -21.11 2.73 13.48
CA VAL A 112 -20.00 3.62 13.11
C VAL A 112 -18.65 2.91 13.18
N LYS A 113 -18.43 2.08 14.20
CA LYS A 113 -17.17 1.33 14.36
C LYS A 113 -16.99 0.26 13.29
N LEU A 114 -18.07 -0.45 12.94
CA LEU A 114 -18.06 -1.44 11.86
C LEU A 114 -17.76 -0.78 10.50
N ASP A 115 -18.40 0.35 10.21
CA ASP A 115 -18.15 1.10 8.96
C ASP A 115 -16.73 1.67 8.91
N ASP A 116 -16.24 2.27 10.01
CA ASP A 116 -14.86 2.78 10.10
C ASP A 116 -13.81 1.67 9.89
N SER A 117 -14.01 0.49 10.50
CA SER A 117 -13.14 -0.67 10.25
C SER A 117 -13.21 -1.12 8.79
N ALA A 118 -14.41 -1.24 8.22
CA ALA A 118 -14.59 -1.67 6.85
C ALA A 118 -13.92 -0.73 5.85
N ASP A 119 -14.02 0.59 6.07
CA ASP A 119 -13.45 1.63 5.22
C ASP A 119 -11.92 1.68 5.31
N ARG A 120 -11.36 1.59 6.53
CA ARG A 120 -9.90 1.57 6.72
C ARG A 120 -9.27 0.33 6.10
N VAL A 121 -9.85 -0.85 6.35
CA VAL A 121 -9.36 -2.09 5.74
C VAL A 121 -9.46 -2.02 4.22
N ALA A 122 -10.55 -1.50 3.66
CA ALA A 122 -10.70 -1.35 2.22
C ALA A 122 -9.67 -0.37 1.62
N ALA A 123 -9.36 0.73 2.33
CA ALA A 123 -8.36 1.70 1.89
C ALA A 123 -6.94 1.09 1.84
N ASP A 124 -6.57 0.32 2.86
CA ASP A 124 -5.26 -0.33 2.94
C ASP A 124 -5.15 -1.58 2.04
N SER A 125 -6.29 -2.10 1.57
CA SER A 125 -6.35 -3.23 0.62
C SER A 125 -6.13 -2.83 -0.85
N GLY A 126 -6.00 -1.54 -1.17
CA GLY A 126 -5.84 -1.05 -2.54
C GLY A 126 -4.45 -1.29 -3.18
N GLY A 127 -3.51 -1.86 -2.43
CA GLY A 127 -2.14 -2.16 -2.88
C GLY A 127 -2.00 -3.48 -3.64
N ALA A 128 -0.77 -3.81 -4.04
CA ALA A 128 -0.44 -5.12 -4.59
C ALA A 128 -0.41 -6.16 -3.47
N LEU A 129 -1.58 -6.66 -3.08
CA LEU A 129 -1.71 -7.76 -2.12
C LEU A 129 -1.81 -9.11 -2.85
N PRO A 130 -1.34 -10.21 -2.22
CA PRO A 130 -1.74 -11.56 -2.59
C PRO A 130 -3.27 -11.67 -2.66
N GLN A 131 -3.79 -12.39 -3.65
CA GLN A 131 -5.24 -12.42 -3.92
C GLN A 131 -6.06 -12.99 -2.76
N ASP A 132 -5.55 -14.02 -2.10
CA ASP A 132 -6.16 -14.62 -0.92
C ASP A 132 -6.32 -13.63 0.24
N ILE A 133 -5.28 -12.85 0.52
CA ILE A 133 -5.33 -11.78 1.53
C ILE A 133 -6.33 -10.70 1.11
N ALA A 134 -6.27 -10.23 -0.14
CA ALA A 134 -7.20 -9.21 -0.64
C ALA A 134 -8.67 -9.65 -0.54
N ASP A 135 -8.96 -10.90 -0.91
CA ASP A 135 -10.30 -11.48 -0.83
C ASP A 135 -10.75 -11.65 0.63
N GLY A 136 -9.86 -12.07 1.53
CA GLY A 136 -10.12 -12.17 2.96
C GLY A 136 -10.46 -10.81 3.59
N LEU A 137 -9.67 -9.78 3.29
CA LEU A 137 -9.89 -8.41 3.77
C LEU A 137 -11.19 -7.82 3.22
N LYS A 138 -11.49 -8.08 1.94
CA LYS A 138 -12.77 -7.70 1.34
C LYS A 138 -13.95 -8.39 2.03
N ALA A 139 -13.85 -9.69 2.30
CA ALA A 139 -14.90 -10.43 2.99
C ALA A 139 -15.15 -9.88 4.40
N TRP A 140 -14.10 -9.47 5.13
CA TRP A 140 -14.25 -8.73 6.38
C TRP A 140 -15.01 -7.42 6.18
N SER A 141 -14.60 -6.55 5.26
CA SER A 141 -15.25 -5.27 5.02
C SER A 141 -16.73 -5.42 4.62
N ASP A 142 -17.07 -6.43 3.82
CA ASP A 142 -18.44 -6.71 3.42
C ASP A 142 -19.28 -7.23 4.61
N ALA A 143 -18.73 -8.13 5.44
CA ALA A 143 -19.41 -8.67 6.61
C ALA A 143 -19.60 -7.60 7.72
N ALA A 144 -18.63 -6.71 7.91
CA ALA A 144 -18.72 -5.58 8.83
C ALA A 144 -19.89 -4.65 8.49
N ARG A 145 -20.00 -4.24 7.21
CA ARG A 145 -21.13 -3.43 6.73
C ARG A 145 -22.47 -4.17 6.83
N GLY A 146 -22.46 -5.49 6.58
CA GLY A 146 -23.63 -6.35 6.75
C GLY A 146 -24.12 -6.38 8.21
N ALA A 147 -23.20 -6.54 9.16
CA ALA A 147 -23.51 -6.48 10.59
C ALA A 147 -23.98 -5.09 11.03
N GLY A 148 -23.36 -4.02 10.53
CA GLY A 148 -23.78 -2.64 10.80
C GLY A 148 -25.20 -2.38 10.31
N SER A 149 -25.54 -2.84 9.10
CA SER A 149 -26.89 -2.76 8.55
C SER A 149 -27.90 -3.55 9.40
N ALA A 150 -27.53 -4.76 9.84
CA ALA A 150 -28.40 -5.57 10.71
C ALA A 150 -28.73 -4.89 12.05
N ILE A 151 -27.75 -4.19 12.63
CA ILE A 151 -27.90 -3.39 13.85
C ILE A 151 -28.79 -2.17 13.59
N ALA A 152 -28.50 -1.41 12.53
CA ALA A 152 -29.23 -0.19 12.16
C ALA A 152 -30.72 -0.48 11.88
N ASP A 153 -30.99 -1.57 11.17
CA ASP A 153 -32.35 -2.01 10.80
C ASP A 153 -33.08 -2.73 11.95
N ARG A 154 -32.39 -2.98 13.08
CA ARG A 154 -32.89 -3.73 14.23
C ARG A 154 -33.49 -5.08 13.81
N LEU A 155 -32.73 -5.83 13.01
CA LEU A 155 -33.16 -7.14 12.53
C LEU A 155 -33.54 -8.07 13.70
N PRO A 156 -34.49 -8.99 13.49
CA PRO A 156 -34.86 -9.95 14.52
C PRO A 156 -33.66 -10.84 14.90
N PRO A 157 -33.66 -11.43 16.11
CA PRO A 157 -32.49 -12.10 16.67
C PRO A 157 -31.89 -13.21 15.79
N ASP A 158 -32.71 -13.94 15.05
CA ASP A 158 -32.25 -14.98 14.12
C ASP A 158 -31.39 -14.41 12.98
N GLN A 159 -31.85 -13.31 12.37
CA GLN A 159 -31.14 -12.64 11.29
C GLN A 159 -29.91 -11.87 11.80
N PHE A 160 -30.03 -11.21 12.94
CA PHE A 160 -28.88 -10.58 13.61
C PHE A 160 -27.77 -11.59 13.90
N ASN A 161 -28.12 -12.75 14.49
CA ASN A 161 -27.15 -13.80 14.78
C ASN A 161 -26.50 -14.40 13.52
N ILE A 162 -27.20 -14.41 12.38
CA ILE A 162 -26.59 -14.78 11.09
C ILE A 162 -25.52 -13.77 10.70
N ALA A 163 -25.83 -12.47 10.75
CA ALA A 163 -24.88 -11.40 10.42
C ALA A 163 -23.65 -11.43 11.35
N ILE A 164 -23.84 -11.63 12.66
CA ILE A 164 -22.74 -11.74 13.63
C ILE A 164 -21.87 -12.98 13.38
N ARG A 165 -22.46 -14.13 12.99
CA ARG A 165 -21.65 -15.29 12.58
C ARG A 165 -20.80 -15.00 11.35
N GLN A 166 -21.40 -14.41 10.32
CA GLN A 166 -20.66 -14.01 9.10
C GLN A 166 -19.52 -13.03 9.42
N LEU A 167 -19.76 -12.06 10.30
CA LEU A 167 -18.74 -11.12 10.79
C LEU A 167 -17.57 -11.86 11.45
N ASN A 168 -17.87 -12.76 12.39
CA ASN A 168 -16.86 -13.52 13.13
C ASN A 168 -16.07 -14.47 12.23
N ASP A 169 -16.75 -15.19 11.33
CA ASP A 169 -16.11 -16.11 10.38
C ASP A 169 -15.17 -15.35 9.43
N ALA A 170 -15.63 -14.21 8.89
CA ALA A 170 -14.81 -13.35 8.03
C ALA A 170 -13.59 -12.80 8.79
N ARG A 171 -13.78 -12.36 10.04
CA ARG A 171 -12.69 -11.88 10.90
C ARG A 171 -11.65 -12.97 11.13
N SER A 172 -12.07 -14.15 11.56
CA SER A 172 -11.17 -15.28 11.82
C SER A 172 -10.41 -15.69 10.56
N ASN A 173 -11.09 -15.78 9.42
CA ASN A 173 -10.44 -16.11 8.16
C ASN A 173 -9.38 -15.07 7.76
N ALA A 174 -9.73 -13.78 7.80
CA ALA A 174 -8.82 -12.71 7.42
C ALA A 174 -7.61 -12.61 8.37
N LEU A 175 -7.82 -12.76 9.69
CA LEU A 175 -6.72 -12.79 10.66
C LEU A 175 -5.80 -14.00 10.48
N ASN A 176 -6.34 -15.18 10.12
CA ASN A 176 -5.51 -16.35 9.83
C ASN A 176 -4.64 -16.16 8.59
N LEU A 177 -5.18 -15.52 7.54
CA LEU A 177 -4.41 -15.18 6.34
C LEU A 177 -3.32 -14.16 6.66
N CYS A 178 -3.63 -13.18 7.50
CA CYS A 178 -2.67 -12.21 7.99
C CYS A 178 -1.55 -12.85 8.81
N ASP A 179 -1.87 -13.74 9.75
CA ASP A 179 -0.87 -14.45 10.57
C ASP A 179 0.08 -15.28 9.70
N ALA A 180 -0.43 -15.92 8.65
CA ALA A 180 0.38 -16.69 7.70
C ALA A 180 1.35 -15.85 6.84
N SER A 181 1.26 -14.52 6.92
CA SER A 181 2.09 -13.58 6.15
C SER A 181 3.26 -12.96 6.94
N TYR A 182 3.36 -13.26 8.23
CA TYR A 182 4.46 -12.84 9.14
C TYR A 182 5.52 -13.94 9.30
#